data_AF-A0A5C5G113-F1
#
_entry.id   AF-A0A5C5G113-F1
#
_cell.length_a   1.000
_cell.length_b   1.000
_cell.length_c   1.000
_cell.angle_alpha   90.00
_cell.angle_beta   90.00
_cell.angle_gamma   90.00
#
_symmetry.space_group_name_H-M   'P 1'
#
loop_
_entity.id
_entity.type
_entity.pdbx_description
1 polymer ?
#
loop_
_entity_poly.entity_id
_entity_poly.type
_entity_poly.pdbx_seq_one_letter_code
_entity_poly.pdbx_strand_id
1 'polypeptide(L)'
;MQSSHAPPAPPKQTDFRRRTVLPSTQRNAAQQGAGSTSHGGLDLASDDYLDRVEEELNRRVDHDTQSLVDGMRDLVALAKVDPSHPPHPSAAAHRALASQLKTEHMLRSAQSLLALSHTLKLLHLFGDGHAGHAAREKRQDELVDDIARLKARARELAGEQAVPEGALSV
;
A
#
# COMPACT_ATOMS: atom_id res chain seq x y z
N MET A 1 -70.21 -11.53 -5.78
CA MET A 1 -68.91 -11.35 -6.45
C MET A 1 -68.22 -10.15 -5.83
N GLN A 2 -67.38 -10.35 -4.82
CA GLN A 2 -66.51 -9.32 -4.24
C GLN A 2 -65.14 -9.97 -4.02
N SER A 3 -64.25 -9.79 -4.99
CA SER A 3 -62.84 -10.15 -4.88
C SER A 3 -62.07 -8.93 -4.40
N SER A 4 -61.68 -8.93 -3.13
CA SER A 4 -60.81 -7.91 -2.54
C SER A 4 -59.40 -8.06 -3.11
N HIS A 5 -59.00 -7.14 -3.98
CA HIS A 5 -57.63 -7.04 -4.49
C HIS A 5 -56.80 -6.20 -3.51
N ALA A 6 -56.00 -6.86 -2.68
CA ALA A 6 -55.05 -6.20 -1.78
C ALA A 6 -53.88 -5.59 -2.57
N PRO A 7 -53.42 -4.36 -2.27
CA PRO A 7 -52.26 -3.77 -2.95
C PRO A 7 -50.96 -4.50 -2.57
N PRO A 8 -50.00 -4.66 -3.51
CA PRO A 8 -48.74 -5.35 -3.23
C PRO A 8 -47.90 -4.56 -2.24
N ALA A 9 -47.33 -5.28 -1.26
CA ALA A 9 -46.44 -4.72 -0.25
C ALA A 9 -45.22 -4.03 -0.90
N PRO A 10 -44.75 -2.89 -0.38
CA PRO A 10 -43.56 -2.24 -0.89
C PRO A 10 -42.34 -3.17 -0.70
N PRO A 11 -41.37 -3.17 -1.64
CA PRO A 11 -40.15 -3.93 -1.47
C PRO A 11 -39.43 -3.45 -0.20
N LYS A 12 -39.01 -4.39 0.63
CA LYS A 12 -38.19 -4.11 1.82
C LYS A 12 -36.86 -3.50 1.36
N GLN A 13 -36.79 -2.17 1.35
CA GLN A 13 -35.58 -1.44 1.04
C GLN A 13 -34.65 -1.55 2.24
N THR A 14 -33.64 -2.42 2.13
CA THR A 14 -32.58 -2.53 3.13
C THR A 14 -31.66 -1.32 3.01
N ASP A 15 -31.55 -0.53 4.09
CA ASP A 15 -30.73 0.69 4.25
C ASP A 15 -29.20 0.44 4.19
N PHE A 16 -28.76 -0.66 3.57
CA PHE A 16 -27.36 -1.08 3.46
C PHE A 16 -26.48 -0.15 2.60
N ARG A 17 -27.08 0.86 1.96
CA ARG A 17 -26.37 1.87 1.15
C ARG A 17 -26.33 3.26 1.78
N ARG A 18 -26.65 3.41 3.07
CA ARG A 18 -26.21 4.61 3.80
C ARG A 18 -24.74 4.45 4.15
N ARG A 19 -23.91 4.69 3.13
CA ARG A 19 -22.47 4.92 3.24
C ARG A 19 -22.28 5.96 4.35
N THR A 20 -21.83 5.54 5.53
CA THR A 20 -21.46 6.41 6.66
C THR A 20 -20.15 7.10 6.33
N VAL A 21 -20.18 7.93 5.31
CA VAL A 21 -19.08 8.81 4.95
C VAL A 21 -19.25 10.10 5.75
N LEU A 22 -18.25 10.43 6.55
CA LEU A 22 -18.18 11.66 7.33
C LEU A 22 -18.51 12.87 6.43
N PRO A 23 -19.16 13.94 6.93
CA PRO A 23 -19.52 15.12 6.13
C PRO A 23 -18.35 15.72 5.34
N SER A 24 -17.11 15.56 5.83
CA SER A 24 -15.88 15.98 5.15
C SER A 24 -15.66 15.27 3.80
N THR A 25 -15.98 13.98 3.72
CA THR A 25 -15.79 13.16 2.51
C THR A 25 -16.86 13.42 1.45
N GLN A 26 -18.09 13.74 1.85
CA GLN A 26 -19.15 14.15 0.91
C GLN A 26 -18.85 15.50 0.26
N ARG A 27 -18.25 16.44 1.00
CA ARG A 27 -17.88 17.76 0.45
C ARG A 27 -16.80 17.64 -0.62
N ASN A 28 -15.81 16.76 -0.42
CA ASN A 28 -14.76 16.48 -1.40
C ASN A 28 -15.31 15.74 -2.63
N ALA A 29 -16.24 14.80 -2.46
CA ALA A 29 -16.86 14.07 -3.57
C ALA A 29 -17.77 14.97 -4.43
N ALA A 30 -18.55 15.87 -3.81
CA ALA A 30 -19.42 16.80 -4.53
C ALA A 30 -18.64 17.86 -5.32
N GLN A 31 -17.48 18.27 -4.81
CA GLN A 31 -16.62 19.25 -5.50
C GLN A 31 -15.87 18.63 -6.69
N GLN A 32 -15.66 17.31 -6.71
CA GLN A 32 -14.99 16.60 -7.82
C GLN A 32 -15.97 16.02 -8.87
N GLY A 33 -17.27 15.94 -8.57
CA GLY A 33 -18.28 15.29 -9.43
C GLY A 33 -18.89 16.14 -10.55
N ALA A 34 -18.52 17.42 -10.69
CA ALA A 34 -19.13 18.32 -11.69
C ALA A 34 -18.46 18.29 -13.09
N GLY A 35 -17.48 17.42 -13.34
CA GLY A 35 -16.63 17.53 -14.54
C GLY A 35 -16.16 16.23 -15.20
N SER A 36 -16.81 15.07 -15.02
CA SER A 36 -16.38 13.87 -15.74
C SER A 36 -17.52 12.94 -16.11
N THR A 37 -18.03 13.12 -17.33
CA THR A 37 -18.87 12.15 -18.04
C THR A 37 -18.02 11.46 -19.10
N SER A 38 -17.12 10.55 -18.71
CA SER A 38 -16.60 9.51 -19.62
C SER A 38 -15.99 8.33 -18.84
N HIS A 39 -16.60 7.15 -18.95
CA HIS A 39 -16.19 5.89 -18.30
C HIS A 39 -14.96 5.23 -18.98
N GLY A 40 -13.96 6.02 -19.40
CA GLY A 40 -12.72 5.50 -20.00
C GLY A 40 -11.45 6.27 -19.62
N GLY A 41 -11.58 7.44 -18.98
CA GLY A 41 -10.45 8.25 -18.48
C GLY A 41 -10.29 8.25 -16.96
N LEU A 42 -11.09 7.47 -16.23
CA LEU A 42 -11.06 7.41 -14.77
C LEU A 42 -9.98 6.46 -14.24
N ASP A 43 -9.59 5.43 -15.01
CA ASP A 43 -8.55 4.49 -14.61
C ASP A 43 -7.16 5.15 -14.60
N LEU A 44 -6.79 5.94 -15.62
CA LEU A 44 -5.51 6.67 -15.61
C LEU A 44 -5.43 7.69 -14.46
N ALA A 45 -6.54 8.37 -14.14
CA ALA A 45 -6.59 9.29 -13.01
C ALA A 45 -6.60 8.57 -11.65
N SER A 46 -7.08 7.32 -11.62
CA SER A 46 -7.09 6.46 -10.43
C SER A 46 -5.70 5.89 -10.17
N ASP A 47 -5.00 5.41 -11.21
CA ASP A 47 -3.63 4.90 -11.11
C ASP A 47 -2.68 6.02 -10.66
N ASP A 48 -2.74 7.20 -11.29
CA ASP A 48 -1.96 8.37 -10.87
C ASP A 48 -2.25 8.78 -9.41
N TYR A 49 -3.47 8.57 -8.92
CA TYR A 49 -3.84 8.84 -7.54
C TYR A 49 -3.26 7.78 -6.58
N LEU A 50 -3.30 6.50 -6.96
CA LEU A 50 -2.73 5.40 -6.19
C LEU A 50 -1.21 5.56 -6.08
N ASP A 51 -0.53 5.92 -7.16
CA ASP A 51 0.91 6.16 -7.18
C ASP A 51 1.29 7.31 -6.24
N ARG A 52 0.53 8.41 -6.22
CA ARG A 52 0.77 9.52 -5.28
C ARG A 52 0.58 9.12 -3.82
N VAL A 53 -0.43 8.31 -3.54
CA VAL A 53 -0.68 7.80 -2.18
C VAL A 53 0.44 6.84 -1.77
N GLU A 54 0.89 5.97 -2.66
CA GLU A 54 2.02 5.08 -2.43
C GLU A 54 3.31 5.87 -2.14
N GLU A 55 3.63 6.85 -2.98
CA GLU A 55 4.79 7.71 -2.76
C GLU A 55 4.70 8.48 -1.44
N GLU A 56 3.53 9.00 -1.07
CA GLU A 56 3.34 9.69 0.21
C GLU A 56 3.58 8.75 1.40
N LEU A 57 3.05 7.52 1.32
CA LEU A 57 3.24 6.51 2.36
C LEU A 57 4.72 6.11 2.46
N ASN A 58 5.40 5.91 1.33
CA ASN A 58 6.84 5.62 1.31
C ASN A 58 7.65 6.76 1.92
N ARG A 59 7.38 8.02 1.54
CA ARG A 59 8.05 9.19 2.13
C ARG A 59 7.86 9.27 3.65
N ARG A 60 6.67 8.95 4.15
CA ARG A 60 6.40 8.93 5.59
C ARG A 60 7.17 7.81 6.30
N VAL A 61 7.20 6.61 5.72
CA VAL A 61 7.97 5.48 6.25
C VAL A 61 9.46 5.80 6.28
N ASP A 62 10.00 6.34 5.20
CA ASP A 62 11.42 6.73 5.10
C ASP A 62 11.76 7.81 6.14
N HIS A 63 10.90 8.81 6.30
CA HIS A 63 11.09 9.86 7.30
C HIS A 63 11.09 9.33 8.73
N ASP A 64 10.12 8.48 9.08
CA ASP A 64 9.99 7.92 10.42
C ASP A 64 11.15 6.96 10.74
N THR A 65 11.54 6.11 9.78
CA THR A 65 12.68 5.18 9.94
C THR A 65 14.00 5.91 10.05
N GLN A 66 14.23 6.95 9.23
CA GLN A 66 15.41 7.81 9.34
C GLN A 66 15.47 8.49 10.71
N SER A 67 14.35 9.04 11.18
CA SER A 67 14.26 9.68 12.51
C SER A 67 14.59 8.70 13.64
N LEU A 68 14.26 7.41 13.47
CA LEU A 68 14.59 6.36 14.43
C LEU A 68 16.09 6.01 14.41
N VAL A 69 16.70 5.91 13.24
CA VAL A 69 18.13 5.62 13.07
C VAL A 69 19.00 6.77 13.59
N ASP A 70 18.67 8.00 13.22
CA ASP A 70 19.32 9.21 13.72
C ASP A 70 19.10 9.36 15.24
N GLY A 71 17.88 9.02 15.69
CA GLY A 71 17.52 8.62 17.06
C GLY A 71 18.61 7.88 17.82
N MET A 72 18.84 6.64 17.38
CA MET A 72 19.77 5.72 18.01
C MET A 72 21.22 6.18 17.91
N ARG A 73 21.62 6.77 16.77
CA ARG A 73 22.98 7.28 16.58
C ARG A 73 23.32 8.34 17.63
N ASP A 74 22.41 9.28 17.87
CA ASP A 74 22.60 10.33 18.86
C ASP A 74 22.62 9.78 20.28
N LEU A 75 21.76 8.81 20.61
CA LEU A 75 21.79 8.15 21.92
C LEU A 75 23.10 7.40 22.17
N VAL A 76 23.63 6.69 21.17
CA VAL A 76 24.93 6.02 21.26
C VAL A 76 26.05 7.05 21.43
N ALA A 77 25.98 8.20 20.74
CA ALA A 77 26.94 9.29 20.92
C ALA A 77 26.86 9.91 22.33
N LEU A 78 25.66 10.07 22.89
CA LEU A 78 25.46 10.57 24.26
C LEU A 78 25.95 9.58 25.32
N ALA A 79 25.80 8.28 25.07
CA ALA A 79 26.21 7.19 25.95
C ALA A 79 27.74 6.96 26.00
N LYS A 80 28.49 7.41 24.99
CA LYS A 80 29.95 7.41 25.03
C LYS A 80 30.43 8.43 26.07
N VAL A 81 30.87 7.92 27.21
CA VAL A 81 31.50 8.70 28.28
C VAL A 81 32.94 8.23 28.39
N ASP A 82 33.89 9.15 28.23
CA ASP A 82 35.30 8.84 28.47
C ASP A 82 35.53 8.71 29.98
N PRO A 83 36.00 7.54 30.47
CA PRO A 83 36.20 7.31 31.89
C PRO A 83 37.36 8.14 32.48
N SER A 84 38.26 8.65 31.63
CA SER A 84 39.39 9.49 32.01
C SER A 84 39.02 10.96 32.29
N HIS A 85 37.89 11.44 31.74
CA HIS A 85 37.43 12.81 31.90
C HIS A 85 35.91 12.85 32.15
N PRO A 86 35.47 12.61 33.40
CA PRO A 86 34.06 12.67 33.73
C PRO A 86 33.50 14.07 33.45
N PRO A 87 32.34 14.17 32.79
CA PRO A 87 31.75 15.46 32.45
C PRO A 87 31.33 16.23 33.71
N HIS A 88 31.37 17.57 33.63
CA HIS A 88 30.86 18.43 34.69
C HIS A 88 29.39 18.11 35.03
N PRO A 89 28.94 18.30 36.29
CA PRO A 89 27.57 17.95 36.71
C PRO A 89 26.45 18.58 35.87
N SER A 90 26.65 19.81 35.39
CA SER A 90 25.72 20.48 34.46
C SER A 90 25.62 19.76 33.11
N ALA A 91 26.74 19.29 32.58
CA ALA A 91 26.77 18.52 31.33
C ALA A 91 26.12 17.14 31.48
N ALA A 92 26.19 16.53 32.67
CA ALA A 92 25.47 15.29 32.96
C ALA A 92 23.94 15.48 32.95
N ALA A 93 23.44 16.57 33.56
CA ALA A 93 22.01 16.91 33.53
C ALA A 93 21.52 17.21 32.09
N HIS A 94 22.29 17.97 31.31
CA HIS A 94 21.96 18.23 29.90
C HIS A 94 21.96 16.96 29.05
N ARG A 95 22.91 16.04 29.25
CA ARG A 95 22.92 14.73 28.58
C ARG A 95 21.68 13.90 28.92
N ALA A 96 21.29 13.85 30.20
CA ALA A 96 20.11 13.11 30.63
C ALA A 96 18.85 13.65 29.94
N LEU A 97 18.64 14.96 29.95
CA LEU A 97 17.53 15.61 29.26
C LEU A 97 17.57 15.38 27.74
N ALA A 98 18.73 15.50 27.10
CA ALA A 98 18.88 15.23 25.68
C ALA A 98 18.52 13.77 25.33
N SER A 99 18.95 12.82 26.15
CA SER A 99 18.61 11.41 25.96
C SER A 99 17.11 11.16 26.09
N GLN A 100 16.44 11.77 27.08
CA GLN A 100 14.99 11.66 27.27
C GLN A 100 14.22 12.23 26.07
N LEU A 101 14.51 13.46 25.66
CA LEU A 101 13.86 14.10 24.52
C LEU A 101 14.06 13.29 23.22
N LYS A 102 15.25 12.72 23.01
CA LYS A 102 15.52 11.87 21.85
C LYS A 102 14.72 10.57 21.91
N THR A 103 14.62 9.93 23.07
CA THR A 103 13.78 8.72 23.22
C THR A 103 12.31 9.00 23.01
N GLU A 104 11.77 10.13 23.48
CA GLU A 104 10.38 10.53 23.24
C GLU A 104 10.10 10.78 21.76
N HIS A 105 11.03 11.44 21.06
CA HIS A 105 10.92 11.66 19.62
C HIS A 105 10.93 10.35 18.85
N MET A 106 11.81 9.42 19.20
CA MET A 106 11.85 8.06 18.64
C MET A 106 10.56 7.28 18.90
N LEU A 107 10.02 7.36 20.13
CA LEU A 107 8.75 6.71 20.48
C LEU A 107 7.61 7.22 19.61
N ARG A 108 7.57 8.53 19.34
CA ARG A 108 6.56 9.14 18.46
C ARG A 108 6.69 8.66 17.02
N SER A 109 7.91 8.54 16.49
CA SER A 109 8.17 7.95 15.16
C SER A 109 7.70 6.49 15.11
N ALA A 110 8.03 5.67 16.12
CA ALA A 110 7.60 4.28 16.17
C ALA A 110 6.06 4.13 16.25
N GLN A 111 5.39 5.02 16.99
CA GLN A 111 3.93 5.08 17.04
C GLN A 111 3.32 5.49 15.69
N SER A 112 3.96 6.40 14.96
CA SER A 112 3.56 6.77 13.59
C SER A 112 3.65 5.57 12.65
N LEU A 113 4.77 4.82 12.66
CA LEU A 113 4.94 3.58 11.87
C LEU A 113 3.88 2.51 12.23
N LEU A 114 3.55 2.36 13.52
CA LEU A 114 2.50 1.44 13.97
C LEU A 114 1.13 1.86 13.41
N ALA A 115 0.81 3.16 13.47
CA ALA A 115 -0.43 3.70 12.91
C ALA A 115 -0.48 3.49 11.39
N LEU A 116 0.63 3.73 10.67
CA LEU A 116 0.73 3.45 9.24
C LEU A 116 0.51 1.97 8.94
N SER A 117 1.11 1.06 9.70
CA SER A 117 0.88 -0.38 9.58
C SER A 117 -0.60 -0.74 9.74
N HIS A 118 -1.29 -0.13 10.71
CA HIS A 118 -2.73 -0.33 10.88
C HIS A 118 -3.53 0.20 9.68
N THR A 119 -3.19 1.40 9.17
CA THR A 119 -3.85 1.95 7.98
C THR A 119 -3.65 1.09 6.73
N LEU A 120 -2.45 0.55 6.51
CA LEU A 120 -2.16 -0.36 5.40
C LEU A 120 -2.92 -1.68 5.53
N LYS A 121 -3.03 -2.24 6.74
CA LYS A 121 -3.85 -3.43 7.00
C LYS A 121 -5.32 -3.17 6.71
N LEU A 122 -5.85 -2.01 7.11
CA LEU A 122 -7.22 -1.61 6.79
C LEU A 122 -7.40 -1.39 5.29
N LEU A 123 -6.47 -0.71 4.62
CA LEU A 123 -6.51 -0.51 3.18
C LEU A 123 -6.51 -1.85 2.44
N HIS A 124 -5.76 -2.83 2.93
CA HIS A 124 -5.77 -4.18 2.40
C HIS A 124 -7.09 -4.92 2.67
N LEU A 125 -7.68 -4.77 3.87
CA LEU A 125 -8.95 -5.41 4.22
C LEU A 125 -10.14 -4.82 3.47
N PHE A 126 -10.14 -3.50 3.24
CA PHE A 126 -11.18 -2.79 2.50
C PHE A 126 -10.91 -2.75 0.99
N GLY A 127 -9.67 -2.99 0.58
CA GLY A 127 -9.31 -3.23 -0.81
C GLY A 127 -9.99 -4.52 -1.24
N ASP A 128 -10.84 -4.43 -2.25
CA ASP A 128 -11.62 -5.57 -2.74
C ASP A 128 -10.66 -6.68 -3.20
N GLY A 129 -10.43 -7.66 -2.33
CA GLY A 129 -9.50 -8.76 -2.59
C GLY A 129 -9.86 -9.50 -3.88
N HIS A 130 -11.14 -9.51 -4.26
CA HIS A 130 -11.62 -10.09 -5.50
C HIS A 130 -11.17 -9.32 -6.74
N ALA A 131 -11.14 -7.98 -6.70
CA ALA A 131 -10.62 -7.17 -7.79
C ALA A 131 -9.09 -7.34 -7.95
N GLY A 132 -8.36 -7.43 -6.82
CA GLY A 132 -6.93 -7.70 -6.82
C GLY A 132 -6.58 -9.11 -7.32
N HIS A 133 -7.39 -10.12 -6.96
CA HIS A 133 -7.25 -11.48 -7.47
C HIS A 133 -7.56 -11.56 -8.96
N ALA A 134 -8.65 -10.95 -9.43
CA ALA A 134 -9.00 -10.92 -10.85
C ALA A 134 -7.97 -10.16 -11.70
N ALA A 135 -7.42 -9.04 -11.19
CA ALA A 135 -6.35 -8.32 -11.87
C ALA A 135 -5.03 -9.12 -11.91
N ARG A 136 -4.71 -9.86 -10.85
CA ARG A 136 -3.55 -10.77 -10.81
C ARG A 136 -3.72 -11.96 -11.75
N GLU A 137 -4.91 -12.55 -11.79
CA GLU A 137 -5.25 -13.65 -12.69
C GLU A 137 -5.15 -13.21 -14.15
N LYS A 138 -5.70 -12.04 -14.50
CA LYS A 138 -5.56 -11.46 -15.84
C LYS A 138 -4.10 -11.22 -16.24
N ARG A 139 -3.28 -10.70 -15.32
CA ARG A 139 -1.86 -10.46 -15.57
C ARG A 139 -1.07 -11.77 -15.68
N GLN A 140 -1.49 -12.81 -14.97
CA GLN A 140 -0.93 -14.15 -15.08
C GLN A 140 -1.25 -14.77 -16.45
N ASP A 141 -2.48 -14.62 -16.93
CA ASP A 141 -2.87 -15.08 -18.27
C ASP A 141 -2.08 -14.36 -19.36
N GLU A 142 -1.92 -13.04 -19.27
CA GLU A 142 -1.09 -12.25 -20.19
C GLU A 142 0.37 -12.75 -20.24
N LEU A 143 0.96 -13.06 -19.09
CA LEU A 143 2.31 -13.62 -19.02
C LEU A 143 2.40 -15.04 -19.58
N VAL A 144 1.37 -15.86 -19.39
CA VAL A 144 1.30 -17.21 -19.99
C VAL A 144 1.24 -17.12 -21.51
N ASP A 145 0.46 -16.19 -22.05
CA ASP A 145 0.35 -15.93 -23.48
C ASP A 145 1.68 -15.40 -24.06
N ASP A 146 2.34 -14.49 -23.35
CA ASP A 146 3.66 -14.00 -23.73
C ASP A 146 4.72 -15.10 -23.70
N ILE A 147 4.70 -15.98 -22.69
CA ILE A 147 5.57 -17.16 -22.63
C ILE A 147 5.28 -18.10 -23.81
N ALA A 148 4.02 -18.33 -24.14
CA ALA A 148 3.64 -19.17 -25.27
C ALA A 148 4.15 -18.57 -26.60
N ARG A 149 4.00 -17.26 -26.77
CA ARG A 149 4.48 -16.51 -27.93
C ARG A 149 6.01 -16.50 -28.03
N LEU A 150 6.70 -16.28 -26.92
CA LEU A 150 8.17 -16.34 -26.86
C LEU A 150 8.70 -17.75 -27.10
N LYS A 151 8.04 -18.79 -26.59
CA LYS A 151 8.37 -20.19 -26.89
C LYS A 151 8.14 -20.53 -28.37
N ALA A 152 7.05 -20.04 -28.97
CA ALA A 152 6.81 -20.21 -30.40
C ALA A 152 7.90 -19.53 -31.24
N ARG A 153 8.21 -18.27 -30.92
CA ARG A 153 9.29 -17.52 -31.57
C ARG A 153 10.67 -18.14 -31.37
N ALA A 154 10.94 -18.68 -30.19
CA ALA A 154 12.17 -19.43 -29.92
C ALA A 154 12.25 -20.73 -30.73
N ARG A 155 11.13 -21.44 -30.91
CA ARG A 155 11.08 -22.64 -31.77
C ARG A 155 11.23 -22.31 -33.26
N GLU A 156 10.69 -21.18 -33.71
CA GLU A 156 10.88 -20.69 -35.09
C GLU A 156 12.33 -20.27 -35.34
N LEU A 157 12.95 -19.56 -34.39
CA LEU A 157 14.37 -19.18 -34.45
C LEU A 157 15.31 -20.38 -34.27
N ALA A 158 14.89 -21.38 -33.50
CA ALA A 158 15.55 -22.67 -33.39
C ALA A 158 15.13 -23.65 -34.50
N GLY A 159 14.47 -23.16 -35.56
CA GLY A 159 14.11 -23.94 -36.72
C GLY A 159 15.28 -24.84 -37.13
N GLU A 160 15.00 -26.14 -37.23
CA GLU A 160 15.89 -27.03 -37.97
C GLU A 160 17.24 -27.38 -37.31
N GLN A 161 17.29 -27.56 -35.97
CA GLN A 161 18.25 -28.49 -35.33
C GLN A 161 17.64 -29.22 -34.12
N ALA A 162 16.58 -30.00 -34.36
CA ALA A 162 16.37 -31.20 -33.55
C ALA A 162 17.04 -32.36 -34.29
N VAL A 163 18.35 -32.50 -34.07
CA VAL A 163 19.07 -33.74 -34.34
C VAL A 163 18.26 -34.89 -33.71
N PRO A 164 17.95 -35.98 -34.44
CA PRO A 164 17.34 -37.14 -33.83
C PRO A 164 18.36 -37.77 -32.87
N GLU A 165 18.23 -37.50 -31.57
CA GLU A 165 18.85 -38.33 -30.53
C GLU A 165 18.24 -39.74 -30.66
N GLY A 166 18.94 -40.60 -31.39
CA GLY A 166 18.54 -41.97 -31.66
C GLY A 166 19.31 -42.65 -32.80
N ALA A 167 20.15 -41.94 -33.56
CA ALA A 167 21.00 -42.54 -34.59
C ALA A 167 22.50 -42.46 -34.24
N LEU A 168 22.92 -43.08 -33.13
CA LEU A 168 24.31 -43.46 -32.90
C LEU A 168 24.36 -44.85 -32.24
N SER A 169 24.67 -45.86 -33.08
CA SER A 169 25.45 -47.08 -32.81
C SER A 169 25.22 -47.83 -31.48
N VAL A 170 24.66 -49.05 -31.50
CA VAL A 170 25.28 -50.36 -31.81
C VAL A 170 24.16 -51.35 -32.12
#